data_AF-A0A914YAP2-F1
#
_entry.id   AF-A0A914YAP2-F1
#
_cell.length_a   1.000
_cell.length_b   1.000
_cell.length_c   1.000
_cell.angle_alpha   90.00
_cell.angle_beta   90.00
_cell.angle_gamma   90.00
#
_symmetry.space_group_name_H-M   'P 1'
#
loop_
_entity.id
_entity.type
_entity.pdbx_description
1 polymer ?
#
loop_
_entity_poly.entity_id
_entity_poly.type
_entity_poly.pdbx_seq_one_letter_code
_entity_poly.pdbx_strand_id
1 'polypeptide(L)' 'MKLFLVAAAAVCFLASVKAEIGWDGIQAVSVSGFQCLHNAGHRFFIARVWESVGNYDETGIANIKNARAAGW' A
#
# COMPACT_ATOMS: atom_id res chain seq x y z
N MET A 1 33.54 27.71 -1.03
CA MET A 1 32.09 27.91 -1.26
C MET A 1 31.55 27.09 -2.43
N LYS A 2 32.13 27.17 -3.65
CA LYS A 2 31.67 26.39 -4.83
C LYS A 2 31.72 24.87 -4.65
N LEU A 3 32.77 24.33 -4.01
CA LEU A 3 32.92 22.88 -3.80
C LEU A 3 31.85 22.29 -2.84
N PHE A 4 31.45 23.05 -1.83
CA PHE A 4 30.39 22.66 -0.88
C PHE A 4 29.01 22.60 -1.55
N LEU A 5 28.71 23.53 -2.46
CA LEU A 5 27.47 23.53 -3.23
C LEU A 5 27.35 22.33 -4.16
N VAL A 6 28.47 21.91 -4.78
CA VAL A 6 28.49 20.73 -5.67
C VAL A 6 28.30 19.44 -4.87
N ALA A 7 28.94 19.31 -3.71
CA ALA A 7 28.78 18.14 -2.84
C ALA A 7 27.34 18.02 -2.30
N ALA A 8 26.73 19.13 -1.89
CA ALA A 8 25.33 19.15 -1.41
C ALA A 8 24.34 18.75 -2.52
N ALA A 9 24.53 19.26 -3.74
CA ALA A 9 23.69 18.88 -4.88
C ALA A 9 23.80 17.38 -5.20
N ALA A 10 25.01 16.82 -5.17
CA ALA A 10 25.23 15.38 -5.42
C ALA A 10 24.52 14.48 -4.40
N VAL A 11 24.48 14.86 -3.11
CA VAL A 11 23.76 14.11 -2.07
C VAL A 11 22.25 14.13 -2.30
N CYS A 12 21.69 15.24 -2.78
CA CYS A 12 20.26 15.33 -3.12
C CYS A 12 19.87 14.42 -4.30
N PHE A 13 20.76 14.20 -5.29
CA PHE A 13 20.50 13.26 -6.39
C PHE A 13 20.60 11.78 -5.99
N LEU A 14 21.20 11.48 -4.83
CA LEU A 14 21.27 10.13 -4.25
C LEU A 14 20.11 9.81 -3.29
N ALA A 15 19.16 10.75 -3.12
CA ALA A 15 17.99 10.50 -2.31
C ALA A 15 17.13 9.39 -2.96
N SER A 16 17.18 8.20 -2.36
CA SER A 16 16.35 7.07 -2.77
C SER A 16 14.88 7.44 -2.59
N VAL A 17 14.14 7.55 -3.70
CA VAL A 17 12.67 7.54 -3.64
C VAL A 17 12.23 6.15 -3.20
N LYS A 18 11.57 6.05 -2.05
CA LYS A 18 10.92 4.80 -1.63
C LYS A 18 9.58 4.70 -2.34
N ALA A 19 9.46 3.71 -3.21
CA ALA A 19 8.16 3.25 -3.71
C ALA A 19 7.76 2.02 -2.90
N GLU A 20 6.51 1.99 -2.45
CA GLU A 20 5.94 0.82 -1.81
C GLU A 20 5.06 0.09 -2.81
N ILE A 21 5.10 -1.25 -2.79
CA ILE A 21 4.21 -2.06 -3.62
C ILE A 21 2.89 -2.22 -2.87
N GLY A 22 1.80 -1.93 -3.55
CA GLY A 22 0.45 -2.22 -3.07
C GLY A 22 -0.38 -2.87 -4.16
N TRP A 23 -1.65 -3.12 -3.84
CA TRP A 23 -2.56 -3.83 -4.72
C TRP A 23 -4.01 -3.43 -4.46
N ASP A 24 -4.88 -3.66 -5.44
CA ASP A 24 -6.32 -3.53 -5.33
C ASP A 24 -7.01 -4.85 -5.69
N GLY A 25 -8.19 -5.09 -5.11
CA GLY A 25 -8.96 -6.30 -5.38
C GLY A 25 -10.32 -6.32 -4.72
N ILE A 26 -11.18 -7.22 -5.21
CA ILE A 26 -12.61 -7.27 -4.85
C ILE A 26 -13.02 -8.64 -4.26
N GLN A 27 -12.19 -9.66 -4.40
CA GLN A 27 -12.44 -10.99 -3.85
C GLN A 27 -12.25 -10.97 -2.33
N ALA A 28 -12.98 -11.85 -1.63
CA ALA A 28 -12.82 -12.00 -0.19
C ALA A 28 -11.40 -12.50 0.14
N VAL A 29 -10.72 -11.81 1.05
CA VAL A 29 -9.38 -12.16 1.53
C VAL A 29 -9.41 -12.32 3.04
N SER A 30 -8.91 -13.44 3.53
CA SER A 30 -8.80 -13.71 4.97
C SER A 30 -7.68 -12.89 5.61
N VAL A 31 -7.69 -12.79 6.94
CA VAL A 31 -6.58 -12.20 7.72
C VAL A 31 -5.24 -12.88 7.37
N SER A 32 -5.22 -14.22 7.26
CA SER A 32 -4.02 -14.97 6.88
C SER A 32 -3.56 -14.69 5.44
N GLY A 33 -4.48 -14.42 4.52
CA GLY A 33 -4.17 -13.98 3.17
C GLY A 33 -3.48 -12.62 3.15
N PHE A 34 -3.99 -11.66 3.93
CA PHE A 34 -3.31 -10.37 4.13
C PHE A 34 -1.94 -10.54 4.80
N GLN A 35 -1.78 -11.41 5.79
CA GLN A 35 -0.48 -11.69 6.38
C GLN A 35 0.51 -12.27 5.34
N CYS A 36 0.05 -13.18 4.48
CA CYS A 36 0.84 -13.72 3.38
C CYS A 36 1.34 -12.62 2.44
N LEU A 37 0.45 -11.73 1.99
CA LEU A 37 0.79 -10.61 1.11
C LEU A 37 1.74 -9.60 1.78
N HIS A 38 1.60 -9.38 3.09
CA HIS A 38 2.52 -8.52 3.84
C HIS A 38 3.93 -9.11 3.86
N ASN A 39 4.03 -10.42 4.11
CA ASN A 39 5.30 -11.14 4.08
C ASN A 39 5.92 -11.16 2.68
N ALA A 40 5.09 -11.11 1.63
CA ALA A 40 5.53 -10.98 0.24
C ALA A 40 5.97 -9.56 -0.17
N GLY A 41 5.88 -8.57 0.73
CA GLY A 41 6.39 -7.22 0.51
C GLY A 41 5.33 -6.18 0.13
N HIS A 42 4.05 -6.53 0.12
CA HIS A 42 2.98 -5.55 -0.10
C HIS A 42 2.77 -4.71 1.18
N ARG A 43 2.51 -3.41 1.00
CA ARG A 43 2.42 -2.45 2.11
C ARG A 43 1.14 -1.62 2.13
N PHE A 44 0.36 -1.63 1.05
CA PHE A 44 -0.96 -1.01 1.05
C PHE A 44 -1.94 -1.82 0.20
N PHE A 45 -3.22 -1.70 0.56
CA PHE A 45 -4.33 -2.35 -0.12
C PHE A 45 -5.45 -1.34 -0.37
N ILE A 46 -6.04 -1.37 -1.56
CA ILE A 46 -7.19 -0.53 -1.94
C ILE A 46 -8.41 -1.43 -2.12
N ALA A 47 -9.39 -1.27 -1.25
CA ALA A 47 -10.67 -1.98 -1.34
C ALA A 47 -11.69 -1.15 -2.13
N ARG A 48 -12.53 -1.84 -2.91
CA ARG A 48 -13.79 -1.27 -3.40
C ARG A 48 -14.82 -1.33 -2.28
N VAL A 49 -15.39 -0.20 -1.88
CA VAL A 49 -16.45 -0.14 -0.83
C VAL A 49 -17.84 0.21 -1.37
N TRP A 50 -17.91 0.64 -2.62
CA TRP A 50 -19.14 1.07 -3.29
C TRP A 50 -19.16 0.60 -4.74
N GLU A 51 -20.34 0.22 -5.21
CA GLU A 51 -20.60 -0.20 -6.59
C GLU A 51 -21.45 0.84 -7.31
N SER A 52 -21.14 1.12 -8.57
CA SER A 52 -21.86 2.12 -9.39
C SER A 52 -23.36 1.84 -9.55
N VAL A 53 -23.80 0.61 -9.23
CA VAL A 53 -25.21 0.21 -9.21
C VAL A 53 -25.96 0.63 -7.95
N GLY A 54 -25.33 1.43 -7.07
CA GLY A 54 -25.97 2.00 -5.88
C GLY A 54 -25.90 1.10 -4.65
N ASN A 55 -24.92 0.19 -4.58
CA ASN A 55 -24.80 -0.78 -3.51
C ASN A 55 -23.45 -0.66 -2.77
N TYR A 56 -23.46 -1.01 -1.49
CA TYR A 56 -22.24 -1.22 -0.72
C TYR A 56 -21.57 -2.54 -1.13
N ASP A 57 -20.25 -2.52 -1.25
CA ASP A 57 -19.46 -3.74 -1.39
C ASP A 57 -19.06 -4.24 0.02
N GLU A 58 -19.93 -5.07 0.59
CA GLU A 58 -19.71 -5.68 1.91
C GLU A 58 -18.43 -6.54 1.97
N THR A 59 -18.00 -7.09 0.82
CA THR A 59 -16.76 -7.87 0.73
C THR A 59 -15.55 -6.96 0.89
N GLY A 60 -15.51 -5.84 0.19
CA GLY A 60 -14.44 -4.86 0.35
C GLY A 60 -14.40 -4.26 1.75
N ILE A 61 -15.56 -3.98 2.36
CA ILE A 61 -15.65 -3.54 3.76
C ILE A 61 -15.07 -4.60 4.71
N ALA A 62 -15.42 -5.88 4.52
CA ALA A 62 -14.86 -6.98 5.30
C ALA A 62 -13.34 -7.11 5.09
N ASN A 63 -12.86 -6.93 3.87
CA ASN A 63 -11.43 -6.96 3.55
C ASN A 63 -10.65 -5.85 4.26
N ILE A 64 -11.18 -4.64 4.37
CA ILE A 64 -10.55 -3.56 5.17
C ILE A 64 -10.38 -3.99 6.62
N LYS A 65 -11.42 -4.60 7.21
CA LYS A 65 -11.37 -5.10 8.61
C LYS A 65 -10.32 -6.21 8.75
N ASN A 66 -10.25 -7.14 7.80
CA ASN A 66 -9.27 -8.21 7.80
C ASN A 66 -7.83 -7.70 7.63
N ALA A 67 -7.62 -6.71 6.75
CA ALA A 67 -6.33 -6.07 6.56
C ALA A 67 -5.85 -5.37 7.84
N ARG A 68 -6.74 -4.62 8.52
CA ARG A 68 -6.44 -4.02 9.83
C ARG A 68 -6.10 -5.06 10.89
N ALA A 69 -6.87 -6.15 10.97
CA ALA A 69 -6.58 -7.26 11.88
C ALA A 69 -5.25 -7.97 11.56
N ALA A 70 -4.80 -7.93 10.30
CA ALA A 70 -3.51 -8.46 9.85
C ALA A 70 -2.32 -7.51 10.07
N GLY A 71 -2.54 -6.27 10.54
CA GLY A 71 -1.48 -5.29 10.79
C GLY A 71 -1.10 -4.40 9.60
N TRP A 72 -2.00 -4.22 8.63
CA TRP A 72 -1.84 -3.31 7.48
C TRP A 72 -2.31 -1.88 7.79
#